data_AF-A0ABD4XW74-F1
#
_entry.id   AF-A0ABD4XW74-F1
#
_cell.length_a   1.000
_cell.length_b   1.000
_cell.length_c   1.000
_cell.angle_alpha   90.00
_cell.angle_beta   90.00
_cell.angle_gamma   90.00
#
_symmetry.space_group_name_H-M   'P 1'
#
loop_
_entity.id
_entity.type
_entity.pdbx_description
1 polymer ?
#
loop_
_entity_poly.entity_id
_entity_poly.type
_entity_poly.pdbx_seq_one_letter_code
_entity_poly.pdbx_strand_id
1 'polypeptide(L)' 'MRIETQERTKRLDGAAKLLLGSQESAEVKAEVALQINVYHTILAQLEGSPDHTQDMAKVVEPIDEFCTLTERTFAAARSH' A
#
# COMPACT_ATOMS: atom_id res chain seq x y z
N MET A 1 11.12 -7.61 -10.79
CA MET A 1 11.27 -6.93 -9.48
C MET A 1 11.01 -5.46 -9.56
N ARG A 2 11.90 -4.70 -10.20
CA ARG A 2 11.77 -3.23 -10.31
C ARG A 2 10.41 -2.75 -10.83
N ILE A 3 9.89 -3.38 -11.89
CA ILE A 3 8.58 -3.02 -12.46
C ILE A 3 7.46 -3.36 -11.46
N GLU A 4 7.52 -4.53 -10.82
CA GLU A 4 6.50 -5.00 -9.86
C GLU A 4 6.49 -4.19 -8.56
N THR A 5 7.65 -3.72 -8.09
CA THR A 5 7.74 -2.82 -6.94
C THR A 5 7.20 -1.44 -7.29
N GLN A 6 7.49 -0.92 -8.49
CA GLN A 6 6.96 0.36 -8.97
C GLN A 6 5.43 0.36 -9.12
N GLU A 7 4.84 -0.71 -9.66
CA GLU A 7 3.37 -0.81 -9.74
C GLU A 7 2.72 -0.87 -8.34
N ARG A 8 3.34 -1.56 -7.38
CA ARG A 8 2.86 -1.57 -5.98
C ARG A 8 3.01 -0.21 -5.31
N THR A 9 4.10 0.51 -5.57
CA THR A 9 4.27 1.90 -5.11
C THR A 9 3.14 2.79 -5.61
N LYS A 10 2.77 2.69 -6.90
CA LYS A 10 1.63 3.43 -7.45
C LYS A 10 0.30 3.06 -6.79
N ARG A 11 0.08 1.79 -6.44
CA ARG A 11 -1.11 1.36 -5.70
C ARG A 11 -1.17 1.96 -4.31
N LEU A 12 -0.05 1.99 -3.58
CA LEU A 12 0.04 2.65 -2.28
C LEU A 12 -0.23 4.15 -2.37
N ASP A 13 0.27 4.83 -3.40
CA ASP A 13 -0.05 6.24 -3.66
C ASP A 13 -1.56 6.45 -3.91
N GLY A 14 -2.20 5.50 -4.60
CA GLY A 14 -3.65 5.48 -4.80
C GLY A 14 -4.41 5.30 -3.49
N ALA A 15 -3.99 4.34 -2.67
CA ALA A 15 -4.54 4.09 -1.33
C ALA A 15 -4.42 5.33 -0.42
N ALA A 16 -3.28 6.03 -0.45
CA ALA A 16 -3.07 7.27 0.29
C ALA A 16 -4.03 8.37 -0.15
N LYS A 17 -4.27 8.52 -1.45
CA LYS A 17 -5.25 9.50 -1.98
C LYS A 17 -6.68 9.16 -1.54
N LEU A 18 -7.04 7.87 -1.54
CA LEU A 18 -8.34 7.42 -1.04
C LEU A 18 -8.51 7.70 0.45
N LEU A 19 -7.47 7.44 1.25
CA LEU A 19 -7.46 7.73 2.69
C LEU A 19 -7.62 9.22 2.99
N LEU A 20 -6.92 10.08 2.25
CA LEU A 20 -7.06 11.54 2.40
C LEU A 20 -8.50 12.00 2.14
N GLY A 21 -9.14 11.42 1.12
CA GLY A 21 -10.53 11.70 0.75
C GLY A 21 -11.59 10.97 1.57
N SER A 22 -11.24 10.08 2.50
CA SER A 22 -12.21 9.33 3.30
C SER A 22 -12.76 10.15 4.47
N GLN A 23 -13.89 9.71 5.05
CA GLN A 23 -14.50 10.31 6.24
C GLN A 23 -14.04 9.66 7.56
N GLU A 24 -12.99 8.84 7.51
CA GLU A 24 -12.45 8.17 8.68
C GLU A 24 -11.95 9.16 9.74
N SER A 25 -11.90 8.69 11.00
CA SER A 25 -11.36 9.49 12.10
C SER A 25 -9.87 9.80 11.90
N ALA A 26 -9.37 10.81 12.62
CA ALA A 26 -7.96 11.19 12.55
C ALA A 26 -7.03 10.04 12.98
N GLU A 27 -7.46 9.26 13.97
CA GLU A 27 -6.73 8.10 14.49
C GLU A 27 -6.62 7.00 13.44
N VAL A 28 -7.73 6.67 12.76
CA VAL A 28 -7.73 5.68 11.67
C VAL A 28 -6.85 6.17 10.52
N LYS A 29 -6.94 7.46 10.16
CA LYS A 29 -6.08 8.04 9.13
C LYS A 29 -4.60 7.99 9.48
N ALA A 30 -4.24 8.24 10.73
CA ALA A 30 -2.86 8.16 11.19
C ALA A 30 -2.31 6.73 11.09
N GLU A 31 -3.08 5.73 11.54
CA GLU A 31 -2.68 4.33 11.52
C GLU A 31 -2.49 3.81 10.08
N VAL A 32 -3.46 4.07 9.21
CA VAL A 32 -3.38 3.63 7.81
C VAL A 32 -2.26 4.36 7.07
N ALA A 33 -2.02 5.64 7.34
CA ALA A 33 -0.91 6.38 6.77
C ALA A 33 0.46 5.83 7.23
N LEU A 34 0.58 5.44 8.50
CA LEU A 34 1.78 4.77 9.02
C LEU A 34 2.04 3.46 8.26
N GLN A 35 1.00 2.64 8.08
CA GLN A 35 1.13 1.38 7.36
C GLN A 35 1.53 1.57 5.89
N ILE A 36 0.96 2.57 5.21
CA ILE A 36 1.36 2.97 3.85
C ILE A 36 2.86 3.32 3.80
N ASN A 37 3.34 4.13 4.75
CA ASN A 37 4.76 4.53 4.81
C ASN A 37 5.70 3.33 5.05
N VAL A 38 5.29 2.39 5.90
CA VAL A 38 6.03 1.14 6.14
C VAL A 38 6.15 0.34 4.84
N TYR A 39 5.06 0.18 4.09
CA TYR A 39 5.09 -0.57 2.84
C TYR A 39 5.87 0.14 1.72
N HIS A 40 5.83 1.47 1.64
CA HIS A 40 6.73 2.22 0.74
C HIS A 40 8.20 1.97 1.07
N THR A 41 8.55 1.96 2.36
CA THR A 41 9.94 1.72 2.81
C THR A 41 10.40 0.32 2.43
N ILE A 42 9.54 -0.69 2.63
CA ILE A 42 9.80 -2.07 2.22
C ILE A 42 10.02 -2.16 0.71
N LEU A 43 9.13 -1.59 -0.10
CA LEU A 43 9.27 -1.62 -1.56
C LEU A 43 10.54 -0.92 -2.06
N ALA A 44 10.93 0.19 -1.44
CA ALA A 44 12.17 0.90 -1.78
C ALA A 44 13.41 0.06 -1.48
N GLN A 45 13.42 -0.68 -0.36
CA GLN A 45 14.49 -1.62 -0.04
C GLN A 45 14.55 -2.79 -1.02
N LEU A 46 13.39 -3.31 -1.45
CA LEU A 46 13.31 -4.40 -2.43
C LEU A 46 13.73 -3.97 -3.84
N GLU A 47 13.47 -2.73 -4.26
CA GLU A 47 13.91 -2.22 -5.57
C GLU A 47 15.45 -2.18 -5.68
N GLY A 48 16.15 -1.98 -4.55
CA GLY A 48 17.61 -2.01 -4.46
C GLY A 48 18.22 -3.42 -4.44
N SER A 49 17.41 -4.48 -4.35
CA SER A 49 17.87 -5.87 -4.26
C SER A 49 17.58 -6.63 -5.56
N PRO A 50 18.59 -7.11 -6.31
CA PRO A 50 18.41 -7.68 -7.64
C PRO A 50 17.84 -9.11 -7.66
N ASP A 51 17.96 -9.85 -6.55
CA ASP A 51 17.58 -11.26 -6.51
C ASP A 51 16.15 -11.46 -6.05
N HIS A 52 15.29 -12.00 -6.92
CA HIS A 52 13.95 -12.40 -6.52
C HIS A 52 13.98 -13.73 -5.77
N THR A 53 13.78 -13.69 -4.46
CA THR A 53 13.63 -14.90 -3.66
C THR A 53 12.17 -15.21 -3.39
N GLN A 54 11.86 -16.47 -3.12
CA GLN A 54 10.52 -16.92 -2.71
C GLN A 54 10.04 -16.21 -1.42
N ASP A 55 10.97 -15.73 -0.60
CA ASP A 55 10.66 -14.97 0.60
C ASP A 55 10.23 -13.53 0.30
N MET A 56 10.67 -12.94 -0.81
CA MET A 56 10.15 -11.64 -1.23
C MET A 56 8.67 -11.70 -1.60
N ALA A 57 8.20 -12.81 -2.17
CA ALA A 57 6.77 -13.01 -2.46
C ALA A 57 5.91 -12.91 -1.18
N LYS A 58 6.39 -13.50 -0.07
CA LYS A 58 5.73 -13.42 1.25
C LYS A 58 5.75 -12.02 1.85
N VAL A 59 6.71 -11.18 1.47
CA VAL A 59 6.81 -9.78 1.92
C VAL A 59 5.89 -8.88 1.11
N VAL A 60 5.69 -9.15 -0.18
CA VAL A 60 4.86 -8.29 -1.06
C VAL A 60 3.38 -8.67 -1.05
N GLU A 61 3.01 -9.92 -0.77
CA GLU A 61 1.61 -10.36 -0.70
C GLU A 61 0.77 -9.54 0.30
N PRO A 62 1.25 -9.24 1.53
CA PRO A 62 0.53 -8.37 2.46
C PRO A 62 0.30 -6.95 1.92
N ILE A 63 1.19 -6.45 1.05
CA ILE A 63 1.05 -5.12 0.43
C ILE A 63 -0.14 -5.12 -0.54
N ASP A 64 -0.26 -6.19 -1.34
CA ASP A 64 -1.35 -6.33 -2.30
C ASP A 64 -2.71 -6.51 -1.60
N GLU A 65 -2.75 -7.28 -0.52
CA GLU A 65 -3.94 -7.45 0.31
C GLU A 65 -4.34 -6.12 0.98
N PHE A 66 -3.38 -5.42 1.58
CA PHE A 66 -3.60 -4.11 2.19
C PHE A 66 -4.16 -3.10 1.19
N CYS A 67 -3.57 -2.99 -0.01
CA CYS A 67 -4.07 -2.09 -1.05
C CYS A 67 -5.50 -2.45 -1.43
N THR A 68 -5.80 -3.73 -1.62
CA THR A 68 -7.14 -4.21 -1.99
C THR A 68 -8.18 -3.89 -0.92
N LEU A 69 -7.85 -4.11 0.36
CA LEU A 69 -8.73 -3.76 1.49
C LEU A 69 -8.97 -2.25 1.57
N THR A 70 -7.90 -1.46 1.45
CA THR A 70 -7.96 0.00 1.51
C THR A 70 -8.80 0.58 0.36
N GLU A 71 -8.57 0.08 -0.86
CA GLU A 71 -9.33 0.44 -2.06
C GLU A 71 -10.83 0.14 -1.86
N ARG A 72 -11.17 -1.07 -1.39
CA ARG A 72 -12.57 -1.46 -1.16
C ARG A 72 -13.25 -0.62 -0.07
N THR A 73 -12.57 -0.39 1.05
CA THR A 73 -13.15 0.32 2.19
C THR A 73 -13.37 1.80 1.85
N PHE A 74 -12.37 2.48 1.28
CA PHE A 74 -12.45 3.92 1.07
C PHE A 74 -13.08 4.33 -0.27
N ALA A 75 -13.01 3.50 -1.33
CA ALA A 75 -13.73 3.80 -2.57
C ALA A 75 -15.25 3.62 -2.39
N ALA A 76 -15.69 2.63 -1.62
CA ALA A 76 -17.10 2.46 -1.28
C ALA A 76 -17.66 3.68 -0.52
N ALA A 77 -16.85 4.26 0.38
CA ALA A 77 -17.22 5.45 1.15
C ALA A 77 -17.40 6.73 0.31
N ARG A 78 -16.94 6.77 -0.96
CA ARG A 78 -17.17 7.92 -1.87
C ARG A 78 -18.48 7.83 -2.66
N SER A 79 -19.17 6.71 -2.60
CA SER A 79 -20.36 6.43 -3.43
C SER A 79 -21.69 6.65 -2.67
N HIS A 80 -21.60 7.08 -1.41
CA HIS A 80 -22.71 7.45 -0.53
C HIS A 80 -22.61 8.93 -0.16
#